data_AF-A0A1F6A959-F1
#
_entry.id   AF-A0A1F6A959-F1
#
_cell.length_a   1.000
_cell.length_b   1.000
_cell.length_c   1.000
_cell.angle_alpha   90.00
_cell.angle_beta   90.00
_cell.angle_gamma   90.00
#
_symmetry.space_group_name_H-M   'P 1'
#
loop_
_entity.id
_entity.type
_entity.pdbx_description
1 polymer ?
#
loop_
_entity_poly.entity_id
_entity_poly.type
_entity_poly.pdbx_seq_one_letter_code
_entity_poly.pdbx_strand_id
1 'polypeptide(L)'
;MKEKFLKGNNIHQWILAATIIVVVFIALSVTQKSKYLSSGFLKNPGTTLDISPTVTVQITLPQALTKSDYIDKAVENLAVKLSVDKSQITVERSEEYLWNDASLGCPQKGMFYAQIIIPGFTIDLSHSGTIYSYHAGSNRVVSCQN
;
A
#
# COMPACT_ATOMS: atom_id res chain seq x y z
N MET A 1 -4.19 4.51 -64.14
CA MET A 1 -2.91 5.23 -63.91
C MET A 1 -3.08 6.09 -62.67
N LYS A 2 -2.18 6.24 -61.72
CA LYS A 2 -0.91 5.62 -61.31
C LYS A 2 -0.64 6.29 -59.95
N GLU A 3 -0.38 5.50 -58.92
CA GLU A 3 0.11 6.00 -57.64
C GLU A 3 1.37 6.86 -57.82
N LYS A 4 1.55 7.91 -57.01
CA LYS A 4 2.87 8.36 -56.58
C LYS A 4 2.89 8.80 -55.12
N PHE A 5 3.64 7.99 -54.40
CA PHE A 5 4.06 7.96 -53.01
C PHE A 5 5.02 9.12 -52.63
N LEU A 6 4.95 9.50 -51.33
CA LEU A 6 6.03 9.95 -50.43
C LEU A 6 6.72 11.32 -50.69
N LYS A 7 6.68 12.27 -49.75
CA LYS A 7 7.37 12.35 -48.43
C LYS A 7 8.77 12.99 -48.53
N GLY A 8 8.86 14.23 -48.08
CA GLY A 8 10.07 14.97 -47.73
C GLY A 8 9.60 16.28 -47.07
N ASN A 9 10.11 16.79 -45.97
CA ASN A 9 11.32 16.52 -45.21
C ASN A 9 11.13 17.21 -43.85
N ASN A 10 10.70 16.50 -42.79
CA ASN A 10 10.67 17.02 -41.41
C ASN A 10 10.75 15.91 -40.34
N ILE A 11 10.96 14.65 -40.74
CA ILE A 11 10.90 13.49 -39.83
C ILE A 11 12.01 13.52 -38.76
N HIS A 12 13.20 14.04 -39.10
CA HIS A 12 14.29 14.23 -38.13
C HIS A 12 13.97 15.27 -37.04
N GLN A 13 13.18 16.30 -37.36
CA GLN A 13 12.77 17.33 -36.39
C GLN A 13 11.80 16.76 -35.34
N TRP A 14 10.89 15.87 -35.75
CA TRP A 14 9.93 15.23 -34.85
C TRP A 14 10.57 14.12 -33.99
N ILE A 15 11.57 13.40 -34.50
CA ILE A 15 12.30 12.36 -33.75
C ILE A 15 13.18 12.98 -32.66
N LEU A 16 13.85 14.11 -32.95
CA LEU A 16 14.64 14.85 -31.96
C LEU A 16 13.75 15.50 -30.88
N ALA A 17 12.59 16.05 -31.26
CA ALA A 17 11.63 16.59 -30.29
C ALA A 17 11.05 15.49 -29.37
N ALA A 18 10.70 14.32 -29.92
CA ALA A 18 10.15 13.21 -29.13
C ALA A 18 11.18 12.62 -28.15
N THR A 19 12.46 12.52 -28.54
CA THR A 19 13.54 12.01 -27.67
C THR A 19 13.84 12.98 -26.52
N ILE A 20 13.86 14.30 -26.77
CA ILE A 20 14.04 15.30 -25.72
C ILE A 20 12.89 15.26 -24.70
N ILE A 21 11.64 15.12 -25.16
CA ILE A 21 10.46 15.03 -24.27
C ILE A 21 10.54 13.79 -23.36
N VAL A 22 10.95 12.64 -23.89
CA VAL A 22 11.10 11.40 -23.11
C VAL A 22 12.21 11.54 -22.06
N VAL A 23 13.35 12.16 -22.40
CA VAL A 23 14.45 12.38 -21.45
C VAL A 23 14.07 13.39 -20.35
N VAL A 24 13.32 14.44 -20.68
CA VAL A 24 12.79 15.40 -19.70
C VAL A 24 11.79 14.74 -18.75
N PHE A 25 10.91 13.86 -19.25
CA PHE A 25 9.95 13.13 -18.40
C PHE A 25 10.63 12.14 -17.45
N ILE A 26 11.67 11.44 -17.92
CA ILE A 26 12.47 10.53 -17.09
C ILE A 26 13.23 11.33 -16.01
N ALA A 27 13.78 12.51 -16.33
CA ALA A 27 14.47 13.36 -15.36
C ALA A 27 13.52 13.99 -14.32
N LEU A 28 12.31 14.39 -14.72
CA LEU A 28 11.30 14.94 -13.79
C LEU A 28 10.79 13.88 -12.81
N SER A 29 10.70 12.62 -13.22
CA SER A 29 10.26 11.51 -12.37
C SER A 29 11.20 11.20 -11.20
N VAL A 30 12.48 11.59 -11.29
CA VAL A 30 13.49 11.32 -10.25
C VAL A 30 13.47 12.37 -9.11
N THR A 31 12.75 13.48 -9.26
CA THR A 31 12.76 14.58 -8.26
C THR A 31 11.64 14.54 -7.23
N GLN A 32 10.64 13.65 -7.34
CA GLN A 32 9.58 13.50 -6.32
C GLN A 32 9.97 12.64 -5.10
N LYS A 33 11.26 12.38 -4.86
CA LYS A 33 11.72 11.63 -3.68
C LYS A 33 12.16 12.48 -2.49
N SER A 34 12.05 13.81 -2.54
CA SER A 34 12.49 14.64 -1.42
C SER A 34 11.52 15.78 -1.17
N LYS A 35 10.74 15.64 -0.10
CA LYS A 35 10.27 16.69 0.82
C LYS A 35 9.13 16.16 1.70
N TYR A 36 9.34 14.99 2.33
CA TYR A 36 8.70 14.73 3.61
C TYR A 36 9.49 15.51 4.68
N LEU A 37 9.38 16.84 4.59
CA LEU A 37 9.91 17.74 5.59
C LEU A 37 8.99 17.65 6.80
N SER A 38 9.43 16.80 7.74
CA SER A 38 9.04 16.81 9.14
C SER A 38 8.92 18.26 9.61
N SER A 39 7.69 18.68 9.91
CA SER A 39 7.40 20.03 10.36
C SER A 39 6.51 19.96 11.59
N GLY A 40 7.08 20.33 12.73
CA GLY A 40 6.34 21.01 13.79
C GLY A 40 5.79 20.16 14.92
N PHE A 41 6.67 19.56 15.72
CA PHE A 41 6.39 19.43 17.14
C PHE A 41 6.46 20.82 17.80
N LEU A 42 5.53 21.04 18.73
CA LEU A 42 5.39 22.15 19.70
C LEU A 42 4.62 23.39 19.21
N LYS A 43 3.40 23.57 19.73
CA LYS A 43 3.12 24.53 20.82
C LYS A 43 1.65 24.51 21.22
N ASN A 44 1.29 23.79 22.29
CA ASN A 44 0.02 24.04 22.99
C ASN A 44 0.30 24.99 24.16
N PRO A 45 -0.20 26.23 24.16
CA PRO A 45 -0.32 27.01 25.38
C PRO A 45 -1.41 26.39 26.25
N GLY A 46 -1.06 26.06 27.49
CA GLY A 46 -2.00 25.56 28.47
C GLY A 46 -3.13 26.55 28.71
N THR A 47 -4.35 26.10 28.48
CA THR A 47 -5.55 26.70 29.06
C THR A 47 -6.26 25.58 29.81
N THR A 48 -6.07 25.61 31.13
CA THR A 48 -6.76 24.80 32.12
C THR A 48 -8.23 25.18 32.18
N LEU A 49 -9.12 24.21 32.04
CA LEU A 49 -10.38 24.16 32.79
C LEU A 49 -10.62 22.69 33.19
N ASP A 50 -10.33 22.42 34.46
CA ASP A 50 -10.94 21.45 35.37
C ASP A 50 -11.82 20.35 34.75
N ILE A 51 -11.43 19.07 34.87
CA ILE A 51 -12.22 17.95 35.43
C ILE A 51 -11.29 16.74 35.69
N SER A 52 -11.19 16.33 36.98
CA SER A 52 -10.82 15.01 37.55
C SER A 52 -9.44 14.38 37.23
N PRO A 53 -8.55 14.15 38.23
CA PRO A 53 -7.30 13.42 38.01
C PRO A 53 -7.56 11.90 37.97
N THR A 54 -8.04 11.39 36.84
CA THR A 54 -7.74 10.01 36.45
C THR A 54 -6.42 10.05 35.70
N VAL A 55 -5.30 9.91 36.41
CA VAL A 55 -4.02 9.61 35.77
C VAL A 55 -4.11 8.20 35.21
N THR A 56 -4.65 8.08 34.01
CA THR A 56 -4.58 6.86 33.23
C THR A 56 -3.12 6.66 32.88
N VAL A 57 -2.45 5.72 33.56
CA VAL A 57 -1.15 5.24 33.13
C VAL A 57 -1.33 4.67 31.73
N GLN A 58 -0.96 5.46 30.72
CA GLN A 58 -0.90 5.00 29.33
C GLN A 58 0.29 4.05 29.23
N ILE A 59 0.06 2.78 29.55
CA ILE A 59 0.98 1.71 29.18
C ILE A 59 0.92 1.66 27.63
N THR A 60 1.81 2.38 26.95
CA THR A 60 1.98 2.23 25.50
C THR A 60 2.55 0.83 25.28
N LEU A 61 1.66 -0.15 25.14
CA LEU A 61 2.00 -1.47 24.61
C LEU A 61 2.75 -1.22 23.29
N PRO A 62 3.87 -1.91 23.02
CA PRO A 62 4.57 -1.81 21.74
C PRO A 62 3.54 -1.86 20.62
N GLN A 63 3.56 -0.84 19.75
CA GLN A 63 2.48 -0.50 18.81
C GLN A 63 1.98 -1.75 18.07
N ALA A 64 0.86 -2.32 18.52
CA ALA A 64 0.18 -3.34 17.75
C ALA A 64 -0.37 -2.64 16.49
N LEU A 65 -0.09 -3.20 15.31
CA LEU A 65 -0.65 -2.65 14.08
C LEU A 65 -2.17 -2.59 14.18
N THR A 66 -2.71 -1.46 13.75
CA THR A 66 -4.14 -1.24 13.65
C THR A 66 -4.70 -1.94 12.42
N LYS A 67 -6.02 -2.08 12.37
CA LYS A 67 -6.73 -2.61 11.20
C LYS A 67 -6.37 -1.85 9.91
N SER A 68 -6.29 -0.52 9.97
CA SER A 68 -5.92 0.31 8.81
C SER A 68 -4.49 0.04 8.35
N ASP A 69 -3.54 -0.16 9.27
CA ASP A 69 -2.16 -0.47 8.90
C ASP A 69 -2.06 -1.81 8.13
N TYR A 70 -2.87 -2.80 8.51
CA TYR A 70 -2.95 -4.06 7.79
C TYR A 70 -3.62 -3.93 6.42
N ILE A 71 -4.66 -3.10 6.30
CA ILE A 71 -5.30 -2.79 5.01
C ILE A 71 -4.28 -2.13 4.07
N ASP A 72 -3.55 -1.13 4.55
CA ASP A 72 -2.54 -0.43 3.74
C ASP A 72 -1.46 -1.38 3.25
N LYS A 73 -0.98 -2.29 4.12
CA LYS A 73 -0.03 -3.35 3.76
C LYS A 73 -0.59 -4.31 2.70
N ALA A 74 -1.85 -4.71 2.82
CA ALA A 74 -2.50 -5.61 1.87
C ALA A 74 -2.68 -4.93 0.50
N VAL A 75 -3.11 -3.66 0.49
CA VAL A 75 -3.26 -2.85 -0.74
C VAL A 75 -1.91 -2.65 -1.42
N GLU A 76 -0.86 -2.30 -0.66
CA GLU A 76 0.49 -2.18 -1.19
C GLU A 76 0.99 -3.50 -1.79
N ASN A 77 0.78 -4.62 -1.09
CA ASN A 77 1.17 -5.93 -1.59
C ASN A 77 0.46 -6.28 -2.92
N LEU A 78 -0.85 -6.04 -3.00
CA LEU A 78 -1.63 -6.31 -4.21
C LEU A 78 -1.24 -5.38 -5.37
N ALA A 79 -1.04 -4.09 -5.09
CA ALA A 79 -0.62 -3.11 -6.09
C ALA A 79 0.71 -3.51 -6.73
N VAL A 80 1.68 -3.93 -5.93
CA VAL A 80 2.96 -4.45 -6.42
C VAL A 80 2.76 -5.74 -7.24
N LYS A 81 1.96 -6.68 -6.74
CA LYS A 81 1.70 -7.96 -7.42
C LYS A 81 1.07 -7.79 -8.80
N LEU A 82 0.16 -6.83 -8.95
CA LEU A 82 -0.55 -6.55 -10.20
C LEU A 82 0.12 -5.45 -11.05
N SER A 83 1.12 -4.75 -10.52
CA SER A 83 1.72 -3.57 -11.15
C SER A 83 0.71 -2.47 -11.48
N VAL A 84 -0.21 -2.21 -10.55
CA VAL A 84 -1.27 -1.19 -10.66
C VAL A 84 -1.13 -0.11 -9.58
N ASP A 85 -1.80 1.01 -9.76
CA ASP A 85 -1.86 2.04 -8.72
C ASP A 85 -2.78 1.61 -7.55
N LYS A 86 -2.43 2.01 -6.32
CA LYS A 86 -3.21 1.68 -5.11
C LYS A 86 -4.65 2.20 -5.19
N SER A 87 -4.90 3.31 -5.88
CA SER A 87 -6.24 3.87 -6.09
C SER A 87 -7.15 3.00 -6.96
N GLN A 88 -6.60 2.03 -7.69
CA GLN A 88 -7.38 1.06 -8.48
C GLN A 88 -7.80 -0.18 -7.68
N ILE A 89 -7.46 -0.24 -6.40
CA ILE A 89 -7.80 -1.35 -5.49
C ILE A 89 -8.84 -0.85 -4.51
N THR A 90 -9.95 -1.59 -4.39
CA THR A 90 -11.02 -1.28 -3.44
C THR A 90 -10.98 -2.27 -2.28
N VAL A 91 -11.25 -1.80 -1.07
CA VAL A 91 -11.39 -2.67 0.10
C VAL A 91 -12.86 -3.05 0.20
N GLU A 92 -13.18 -4.32 -0.03
CA GLU A 92 -14.56 -4.83 0.01
C GLU A 92 -14.95 -5.23 1.43
N ARG A 93 -14.05 -5.92 2.13
CA ARG A 93 -14.29 -6.43 3.48
C ARG A 93 -13.03 -6.37 4.31
N SER A 94 -13.20 -6.09 5.58
CA SER A 94 -12.13 -6.25 6.57
C SER A 94 -12.74 -6.59 7.93
N GLU A 95 -12.33 -7.68 8.55
CA GLU A 95 -12.91 -8.18 9.79
C GLU A 95 -11.83 -8.71 10.72
N GLU A 96 -12.07 -8.60 12.03
CA GLU A 96 -11.20 -9.21 13.04
C GLU A 96 -11.30 -10.73 12.99
N TYR A 97 -10.16 -11.38 13.15
CA TYR A 97 -10.07 -12.84 13.16
C TYR A 97 -8.98 -13.32 14.11
N LEU A 98 -9.23 -14.46 14.76
CA LEU A 98 -8.24 -15.14 15.60
C LEU A 98 -7.73 -16.38 14.88
N TRP A 99 -6.46 -16.35 14.48
CA TRP A 99 -5.81 -17.46 13.79
C TRP A 99 -5.38 -18.52 14.78
N ASN A 100 -5.61 -19.80 14.46
CA ASN A 100 -5.25 -20.91 15.35
C ASN A 100 -3.75 -21.27 15.34
N ASP A 101 -3.00 -20.73 14.37
CA ASP A 101 -1.58 -21.00 14.21
C ASP A 101 -0.84 -19.83 13.52
N ALA A 102 0.48 -19.95 13.47
CA ALA A 102 1.37 -19.00 12.84
C ALA A 102 1.31 -18.97 11.30
N SER A 103 0.50 -19.81 10.64
CA SER A 103 0.29 -19.73 9.19
C SER A 103 -0.70 -18.63 8.80
N LEU A 104 -1.43 -18.07 9.77
CA LEU A 104 -2.55 -17.14 9.55
C LEU A 104 -3.61 -17.76 8.61
N GLY A 105 -3.84 -19.07 8.72
CA GLY A 105 -4.79 -19.81 7.89
C GLY A 105 -4.32 -20.12 6.47
N CYS A 106 -3.07 -19.81 6.10
CA CYS A 106 -2.54 -20.01 4.75
C CYS A 106 -1.22 -20.80 4.77
N PRO A 107 -1.29 -22.10 5.15
CA PRO A 107 -0.11 -22.93 5.31
C PRO A 107 0.54 -23.28 3.96
N GLN A 108 1.86 -23.18 3.92
CA GLN A 108 2.65 -23.65 2.79
C GLN A 108 2.94 -25.14 2.93
N LYS A 109 2.91 -25.87 1.81
CA LYS A 109 3.18 -27.31 1.78
C LYS A 109 4.58 -27.60 2.32
N GLY A 110 4.68 -28.59 3.22
CA GLY A 110 5.95 -29.04 3.79
C GLY A 110 6.47 -28.19 4.96
N MET A 111 5.72 -27.17 5.39
CA MET A 111 6.09 -26.33 6.53
C MET A 111 5.33 -26.72 7.80
N PHE A 112 6.01 -26.61 8.95
CA PHE A 112 5.39 -26.72 10.27
C PHE A 112 5.19 -25.32 10.85
N TYR A 113 4.03 -25.09 11.45
CA TYR A 113 3.65 -23.81 12.07
C TYR A 113 3.45 -23.98 13.57
N ALA A 114 3.76 -22.93 14.32
CA ALA A 114 3.49 -22.90 15.75
C ALA A 114 1.98 -22.83 16.00
N GLN A 115 1.48 -23.68 16.90
CA GLN A 115 0.08 -23.72 17.32
C GLN A 115 -0.16 -22.66 18.40
N ILE A 116 -0.49 -21.45 17.97
CA ILE A 116 -0.72 -20.30 18.86
C ILE A 116 -1.88 -19.46 18.32
N ILE A 117 -2.70 -18.94 19.22
CA ILE A 117 -3.78 -18.02 18.85
C ILE A 117 -3.19 -16.65 18.54
N ILE A 118 -3.34 -16.18 17.30
CA ILE A 118 -2.82 -14.88 16.84
C ILE A 118 -3.99 -13.96 16.49
N PRO A 119 -4.11 -12.78 17.15
CA PRO A 119 -5.07 -11.78 16.73
C PRO A 119 -4.68 -11.15 15.39
N GLY A 120 -5.69 -10.90 14.56
CA GLY A 120 -5.47 -10.50 13.18
C GLY A 120 -6.75 -10.08 12.48
N PHE A 121 -6.69 -10.06 11.15
CA PHE A 121 -7.81 -9.66 10.30
C PHE A 121 -7.90 -10.49 9.03
N THR A 122 -9.11 -10.72 8.52
CA THR A 122 -9.36 -11.07 7.12
C THR A 122 -9.61 -9.78 6.34
N ILE A 123 -9.05 -9.68 5.14
CA ILE A 123 -9.14 -8.49 4.29
C ILE A 123 -9.40 -8.96 2.86
N ASP A 124 -10.54 -8.57 2.28
CA ASP A 124 -10.86 -8.83 0.90
C ASP A 124 -10.71 -7.54 0.10
N LEU A 125 -9.84 -7.60 -0.92
CA LEU A 125 -9.55 -6.49 -1.83
C LEU A 125 -10.12 -6.83 -3.21
N SER A 126 -10.68 -5.85 -3.92
CA SER A 126 -11.12 -6.01 -5.29
C SER A 126 -10.28 -5.18 -6.26
N HIS A 127 -10.02 -5.76 -7.44
CA HIS A 127 -9.47 -5.05 -8.58
C HIS A 127 -10.06 -5.64 -9.86
N SER A 128 -10.59 -4.79 -10.74
CA SER A 128 -11.18 -5.21 -12.03
C SER A 128 -12.19 -6.36 -11.90
N GLY A 129 -13.02 -6.35 -10.84
CA GLY A 129 -14.05 -7.36 -10.57
C GLY A 129 -13.53 -8.68 -9.99
N THR A 130 -12.22 -8.81 -9.74
CA THR A 130 -11.63 -9.98 -9.07
C THR A 130 -11.37 -9.68 -7.59
N ILE A 131 -11.73 -10.62 -6.71
CA ILE A 131 -11.48 -10.55 -5.27
C ILE A 131 -10.16 -11.24 -4.93
N TYR A 132 -9.37 -10.59 -4.08
CA TYR A 132 -8.10 -11.07 -3.54
C TYR A 132 -8.18 -11.06 -2.02
N SER A 133 -8.12 -12.24 -1.41
CA SER A 133 -8.17 -12.37 0.04
C SER A 133 -6.78 -12.33 0.67
N TYR A 134 -6.67 -11.57 1.75
CA TYR A 134 -5.47 -11.39 2.56
C TYR A 134 -5.78 -11.71 4.02
N HIS A 135 -4.88 -12.44 4.66
CA HIS A 135 -4.93 -12.73 6.08
C HIS A 135 -3.81 -11.96 6.79
N ALA A 136 -4.18 -11.24 7.83
CA ALA A 136 -3.33 -10.30 8.54
C ALA A 136 -3.16 -10.72 9.99
N GLY A 137 -1.97 -10.50 10.54
CA GLY A 137 -1.65 -10.80 11.95
C GLY A 137 -0.14 -10.80 12.17
N SER A 138 0.29 -10.69 13.43
CA SER A 138 1.72 -10.64 13.78
C SER A 138 2.53 -9.64 12.91
N ASN A 139 1.97 -8.45 12.71
CA ASN A 139 2.55 -7.34 11.94
C ASN A 139 2.82 -7.61 10.45
N ARG A 140 2.21 -8.63 9.86
CA ARG A 140 2.31 -8.97 8.43
C ARG A 140 0.96 -9.27 7.79
N VAL A 141 0.95 -9.33 6.46
CA VAL A 141 -0.18 -9.77 5.62
C VAL A 141 0.27 -10.92 4.71
N VAL A 142 -0.63 -11.87 4.45
CA VAL A 142 -0.39 -13.04 3.60
C VAL A 142 -1.51 -13.11 2.57
N SER A 143 -1.16 -13.18 1.27
CA SER A 143 -2.14 -13.41 0.20
C SER A 143 -2.49 -14.90 0.17
N CYS A 144 -3.78 -15.20 0.26
CA CYS A 144 -4.28 -16.57 0.30
C CYS A 144 -5.02 -16.86 -1.00
N GLN A 145 -4.49 -17.79 -1.78
CA GLN A 145 -5.17 -18.28 -2.98
C GLN A 145 -6.19 -19.31 -2.52
N ASN A 146 -7.46 -18.96 -2.66
CA ASN A 146 -8.58 -19.87 -2.45
C ASN A 146 -8.61 -20.96 -3.53
#